data_AF-A0A3M2A8L3-F1
#
_entry.id   AF-A0A3M2A8L3-F1
#
_cell.length_a   1.000
_cell.length_b   1.000
_cell.length_c   1.000
_cell.angle_alpha   90.00
_cell.angle_beta   90.00
_cell.angle_gamma   90.00
#
_symmetry.space_group_name_H-M   'P 1'
#
loop_
_entity.id
_entity.type
_entity.pdbx_description
1 polymer ?
#
loop_
_entity_poly.entity_id
_entity_poly.type
_entity_poly.pdbx_seq_one_letter_code
_entity_poly.pdbx_strand_id
1 'polypeptide(L)'
;MRGEPVARTHRSSRPLRGRTAATFFFLTCLGCGGSDDEAATGTLDCPAGAESCVCQPGNVCDPGLVCVSDHCVDLSGPAECGNGQIDPGEACDLGAFNADTGICRTDCQLQTCGDGFVGPSEACDDGNTADGDGCTATCALPTCGDGIVQPPEACDDGNDVETDDCRTTCIEATCGDGVVHEGVEACDDGNLVDGDGCEADCTITVANTCGNGSVDPDETCFASTTILTGLGPGRPHLVDVDGDGNLDVVLAARLGDEIWIHPGQGDGTFGAPNVVTVDPDADPTTKTEPLDVAIVDYDGDQILDLVTMDGATGGVSVFGGEMNGTYTYANRTIMDPSGRTPTYVLGANLYDDGTEDVIVGYRDASAMAPVHGFAAYFGTGGFAENPNNLFVATNTPFGVDAVTLAELSLDQRHVVVLDSQAARIDVHRWDLAQKQFVEIPALATALPVGSYPRSVDAADVNGDGLDDLLFANWNPSACNYAVNPAACPFDTATVLFNASQDPGFAGHIAYPVGKAPTSAHFADVDGDGTPDVVVANAFSGNLAVLFGDAGTFSTARKVALGPTADPLLLAPGDLDGDGHVDFVVSRPNANLLLVLLANP
;
A
#
# COMPACT_ATOMS: atom_id res chain seq x y z
N MET A 1 -24.84 37.62 21.14
CA MET A 1 -23.54 38.22 21.53
C MET A 1 -22.54 37.77 20.47
N ARG A 2 -22.22 38.67 19.52
CA ARG A 2 -20.85 39.15 19.21
C ARG A 2 -19.84 38.00 19.06
N GLY A 3 -19.15 37.80 17.94
CA GLY A 3 -19.04 38.61 16.73
C GLY A 3 -17.78 38.18 15.99
N GLU A 4 -18.02 37.71 14.76
CA GLU A 4 -17.22 37.68 13.52
C GLU A 4 -15.67 37.56 13.46
N PRO A 5 -15.18 36.88 12.39
CA PRO A 5 -13.79 36.85 11.95
C PRO A 5 -13.46 38.05 11.03
N VAL A 6 -12.17 38.40 10.88
CA VAL A 6 -11.74 39.45 9.95
C VAL A 6 -10.96 38.87 8.78
N ALA A 7 -11.44 39.24 7.59
CA ALA A 7 -10.87 38.98 6.28
C ALA A 7 -9.94 40.11 5.80
N ARG A 8 -9.06 39.76 4.86
CA ARG A 8 -8.75 40.47 3.60
C ARG A 8 -8.00 41.83 3.63
N THR A 9 -6.97 41.86 2.77
CA THR A 9 -6.76 42.75 1.59
C THR A 9 -5.61 43.77 1.53
N HIS A 10 -4.91 43.67 0.38
CA HIS A 10 -4.44 44.70 -0.57
C HIS A 10 -3.10 45.45 -0.40
N ARG A 11 -2.20 45.14 -1.36
CA ARG A 11 -1.38 46.01 -2.23
C ARG A 11 -1.33 47.52 -1.91
N SER A 12 -0.13 48.12 -1.95
CA SER A 12 0.30 49.06 -3.01
C SER A 12 1.62 49.78 -2.71
N SER A 13 2.44 49.83 -3.76
CA SER A 13 3.61 50.67 -4.07
C SER A 13 3.55 52.17 -3.73
N ARG A 14 4.68 52.78 -3.30
CA ARG A 14 5.58 53.68 -4.10
C ARG A 14 6.58 54.48 -3.22
N PRO A 15 7.75 54.89 -3.75
CA PRO A 15 8.85 55.59 -3.05
C PRO A 15 8.83 57.12 -3.29
N LEU A 16 9.61 57.92 -2.55
CA LEU A 16 10.03 59.28 -2.96
C LEU A 16 11.28 59.82 -2.23
N ARG A 17 11.97 60.73 -2.93
CA ARG A 17 13.34 61.27 -2.79
C ARG A 17 13.51 62.40 -1.75
N GLY A 18 14.70 62.48 -1.14
CA GLY A 18 15.75 63.51 -1.38
C GLY A 18 15.62 64.99 -0.92
N ARG A 19 16.68 65.43 -0.22
CA ARG A 19 17.48 66.69 -0.32
C ARG A 19 17.35 67.86 0.71
N THR A 20 18.53 68.19 1.27
CA THR A 20 19.23 69.50 1.48
C THR A 20 19.01 70.44 2.70
N ALA A 21 20.05 70.49 3.55
CA ALA A 21 20.91 71.60 4.04
C ALA A 21 20.43 73.07 4.22
N ALA A 22 20.79 73.72 5.35
CA ALA A 22 21.74 74.87 5.46
C ALA A 22 21.71 75.66 6.82
N THR A 23 22.88 75.71 7.48
CA THR A 23 23.68 76.83 8.06
C THR A 23 23.09 78.09 8.76
N PHE A 24 23.49 78.24 10.05
CA PHE A 24 23.97 79.38 10.91
C PHE A 24 23.56 80.87 10.73
N PHE A 25 23.41 81.57 11.88
CA PHE A 25 24.02 82.91 12.15
C PHE A 25 24.13 83.28 13.67
N PHE A 26 25.36 83.62 14.11
CA PHE A 26 25.91 84.63 15.07
C PHE A 26 25.29 85.03 16.44
N LEU A 27 26.18 85.23 17.45
CA LEU A 27 26.40 86.53 18.10
C LEU A 27 27.77 86.66 18.83
N THR A 28 28.20 87.92 18.99
CA THR A 28 29.54 88.53 19.19
C THR A 28 30.04 88.71 20.62
N CYS A 29 31.35 88.96 20.82
CA CYS A 29 31.79 90.12 21.61
C CYS A 29 33.22 90.64 21.30
N LEU A 30 33.40 91.93 21.60
CA LEU A 30 34.44 92.88 21.21
C LEU A 30 35.54 93.02 22.31
N GLY A 31 36.81 93.06 21.89
CA GLY A 31 37.81 94.09 22.26
C GLY A 31 38.35 94.22 23.69
N CYS A 32 39.65 93.90 23.85
CA CYS A 32 40.73 94.62 24.55
C CYS A 32 41.91 93.62 24.72
N GLY A 33 43.19 93.87 24.43
CA GLY A 33 43.93 95.11 24.29
C GLY A 33 45.05 95.15 25.34
N GLY A 34 46.22 94.60 25.01
CA GLY A 34 47.54 95.09 25.47
C GLY A 34 48.06 94.74 26.88
N SER A 35 49.20 94.05 26.86
CA SER A 35 50.48 94.38 27.52
C SER A 35 50.67 94.24 29.05
N ASP A 36 51.67 93.40 29.34
CA ASP A 36 52.74 93.53 30.34
C ASP A 36 52.51 93.01 31.78
N ASP A 37 53.10 91.83 31.98
CA ASP A 37 54.10 91.51 32.99
C ASP A 37 53.73 91.27 34.49
N GLU A 38 54.19 90.06 34.89
CA GLU A 38 54.67 89.58 36.19
C GLU A 38 53.69 89.08 37.27
N ALA A 39 53.53 87.74 37.22
CA ALA A 39 53.92 86.77 38.25
C ALA A 39 53.29 86.83 39.66
N ALA A 40 52.54 85.76 40.01
CA ALA A 40 52.70 85.03 41.27
C ALA A 40 51.98 83.67 41.29
N THR A 41 52.79 82.59 41.30
CA THR A 41 52.65 81.31 42.04
C THR A 41 51.34 80.49 42.01
N GLY A 42 51.41 79.24 41.50
CA GLY A 42 50.52 78.14 41.91
C GLY A 42 50.26 77.03 40.87
N THR A 43 51.09 75.97 40.89
CA THR A 43 50.80 74.55 40.54
C THR A 43 49.83 74.22 39.38
N LEU A 44 50.38 73.89 38.20
CA LEU A 44 50.17 72.63 37.48
C LEU A 44 51.22 72.54 36.34
N ASP A 45 52.33 71.84 36.58
CA ASP A 45 53.36 71.58 35.57
C ASP A 45 52.93 70.41 34.68
N CYS A 46 52.09 70.68 33.68
CA CYS A 46 52.00 69.81 32.51
C CYS A 46 52.09 70.64 31.22
N PRO A 47 52.88 70.21 30.23
CA PRO A 47 52.78 70.73 28.87
C PRO A 47 51.37 70.46 28.31
N ALA A 48 50.81 71.42 27.57
CA ALA A 48 49.57 71.19 26.84
C ALA A 48 49.76 70.02 25.86
N GLY A 49 49.00 68.94 26.05
CA GLY A 49 49.05 67.75 25.19
C GLY A 49 49.57 66.45 25.84
N ALA A 50 50.04 66.48 27.10
CA ALA A 50 50.49 65.29 27.82
C ALA A 50 49.32 64.47 28.43
N GLU A 51 49.55 63.18 28.74
CA GLU A 51 48.54 62.30 29.36
C GLU A 51 47.94 62.89 30.65
N SER A 52 46.65 62.62 30.90
CA SER A 52 45.89 63.11 32.05
C SER A 52 45.72 64.63 32.13
N CYS A 53 46.14 65.37 31.11
CA CYS A 53 45.96 66.83 31.05
C CYS A 53 44.61 67.21 30.44
N VAL A 54 44.04 68.31 30.93
CA VAL A 54 42.73 68.78 30.47
C VAL A 54 42.82 69.27 29.03
N CYS A 55 42.03 68.71 28.13
CA CYS A 55 41.92 69.11 26.73
C CYS A 55 40.58 69.83 26.47
N GLN A 56 40.62 70.96 25.76
CA GLN A 56 39.41 71.66 25.31
C GLN A 56 39.10 71.29 23.85
N PRO A 57 37.83 71.40 23.41
CA PRO A 57 37.45 71.09 22.03
C PRO A 57 38.23 71.97 21.03
N GLY A 58 39.22 71.38 20.35
CA GLY A 58 40.08 72.06 19.37
C GLY A 58 41.59 72.08 19.66
N ASN A 59 42.05 71.59 20.82
CA ASN A 59 43.48 71.39 21.07
C ASN A 59 43.93 69.99 20.63
N VAL A 60 45.19 69.90 20.17
CA VAL A 60 45.83 68.66 19.71
C VAL A 60 46.55 68.03 20.91
N CYS A 61 46.19 66.80 21.29
CA CYS A 61 47.01 66.01 22.22
C CYS A 61 48.30 65.58 21.50
N ASP A 62 49.35 65.18 22.24
CA ASP A 62 50.57 64.67 21.60
C ASP A 62 50.23 63.52 20.62
N PRO A 63 50.96 63.39 19.50
CA PRO A 63 50.71 62.34 18.52
C PRO A 63 50.69 60.95 19.18
N GLY A 64 49.53 60.30 19.20
CA GLY A 64 49.28 59.03 19.89
C GLY A 64 48.15 59.09 20.93
N LEU A 65 47.79 60.27 21.42
CA LEU A 65 46.73 60.49 22.42
C LEU A 65 45.46 61.09 21.80
N VAL A 66 44.29 60.77 22.37
CA VAL A 66 42.98 61.30 21.93
C VAL A 66 42.29 62.02 23.09
N CYS A 67 41.63 63.14 22.80
CA CYS A 67 40.87 63.90 23.80
C CYS A 67 39.52 63.24 24.08
N VAL A 68 39.38 62.58 25.23
CA VAL A 68 38.14 61.91 25.66
C VAL A 68 37.70 62.52 26.99
N SER A 69 36.45 62.99 27.04
CA SER A 69 35.84 63.54 28.26
C SER A 69 36.76 64.52 28.99
N ASP A 70 37.19 65.56 28.27
CA ASP A 70 38.05 66.66 28.73
C ASP A 70 39.48 66.30 29.19
N HIS A 71 39.96 65.08 28.98
CA HIS A 71 41.36 64.69 29.21
C HIS A 71 42.02 64.01 27.99
N CYS A 72 43.32 64.27 27.77
CA CYS A 72 44.12 63.51 26.81
C CYS A 72 44.43 62.12 27.39
N VAL A 73 43.93 61.08 26.72
CA VAL A 73 44.15 59.68 27.08
C VAL A 73 44.84 58.95 25.94
N ASP A 74 45.69 57.99 26.31
CA ASP A 74 46.30 57.07 25.35
C ASP A 74 45.30 55.99 24.98
N LEU A 75 44.90 55.97 23.70
CA LEU A 75 44.11 54.87 23.13
C LEU A 75 45.00 53.87 22.39
N SER A 76 46.33 54.05 22.42
CA SER A 76 47.33 53.13 21.88
C SER A 76 47.78 52.07 22.89
N GLY A 77 46.95 51.80 23.90
CA GLY A 77 46.99 50.52 24.59
C GLY A 77 47.03 49.39 23.55
N PRO A 78 47.82 48.32 23.76
CA PRO A 78 47.82 47.21 22.81
C PRO A 78 46.37 46.77 22.59
N ALA A 79 45.98 46.47 21.36
CA ALA A 79 44.66 45.89 21.09
C ALA A 79 44.49 44.69 22.03
N GLU A 80 43.58 44.82 22.99
CA GLU A 80 43.41 43.89 24.09
C GLU A 80 42.12 43.12 23.84
N CYS A 81 42.28 42.00 23.14
CA CYS A 81 41.16 41.11 22.88
C CYS A 81 40.49 40.66 24.19
N GLY A 82 39.17 40.82 24.26
CA GLY A 82 38.33 40.46 25.40
C GLY A 82 38.02 41.62 26.34
N ASN A 83 38.17 42.87 25.87
CA ASN A 83 37.84 44.08 26.65
C ASN A 83 36.38 44.57 26.41
N GLY A 84 35.66 43.96 25.46
CA GLY A 84 34.28 44.28 25.10
C GLY A 84 34.15 45.42 24.09
N GLN A 85 35.23 45.84 23.43
CA GLN A 85 35.26 46.83 22.35
C GLN A 85 36.01 46.26 21.15
N ILE A 86 35.50 46.49 19.94
CA ILE A 86 36.16 46.03 18.72
C ILE A 86 37.27 47.03 18.35
N ASP A 87 38.51 46.66 18.62
CA ASP A 87 39.71 47.45 18.35
C ASP A 87 40.27 47.20 16.92
N PRO A 88 41.15 48.08 16.40
CA PRO A 88 41.74 47.89 15.07
C PRO A 88 42.56 46.57 14.96
N GLY A 89 42.05 45.62 14.17
CA GLY A 89 42.65 44.29 13.99
C GLY A 89 41.77 43.15 14.47
N GLU A 90 40.69 43.46 15.19
CA GLU A 90 39.70 42.51 15.68
C GLU A 90 38.52 42.40 14.71
N ALA A 91 38.03 41.17 14.51
CA ALA A 91 36.79 40.93 13.77
C ALA A 91 35.56 40.97 14.69
N CYS A 92 35.76 40.72 15.99
CA CYS A 92 34.74 40.72 17.04
C CYS A 92 35.39 40.88 18.41
N ASP A 93 34.64 41.37 19.41
CA ASP A 93 35.06 41.35 20.83
C ASP A 93 33.79 41.31 21.71
N LEU A 94 33.58 40.19 22.40
CA LEU A 94 32.48 39.97 23.35
C LEU A 94 32.94 40.07 24.81
N GLY A 95 34.11 40.63 25.06
CA GLY A 95 34.69 40.77 26.38
C GLY A 95 35.09 39.43 26.99
N ALA A 96 34.74 39.25 28.27
CA ALA A 96 34.88 37.98 28.97
C ALA A 96 34.05 36.81 28.40
N PHE A 97 33.19 37.07 27.39
CA PHE A 97 32.40 36.04 26.72
C PHE A 97 33.08 35.50 25.44
N ASN A 98 34.28 35.96 25.10
CA ASN A 98 35.09 35.31 24.07
C ASN A 98 35.39 33.87 24.48
N ALA A 99 35.21 32.94 23.54
CA ALA A 99 35.43 31.53 23.76
C ALA A 99 35.76 30.88 22.42
N ASP A 100 36.70 29.93 22.43
CA ASP A 100 37.08 29.19 21.21
C ASP A 100 35.95 28.27 20.71
N THR A 101 34.88 28.08 21.49
CA THR A 101 33.64 27.39 21.07
C THR A 101 32.47 28.36 20.86
N GLY A 102 32.72 29.67 20.95
CA GLY A 102 31.73 30.74 20.83
C GLY A 102 31.73 31.38 19.44
N ILE A 103 30.88 32.39 19.22
CA ILE A 103 30.85 33.13 17.93
C ILE A 103 32.12 33.98 17.74
N CYS A 104 32.76 34.37 18.84
CA CYS A 104 33.99 35.17 18.86
C CYS A 104 35.06 34.45 19.67
N ARG A 105 36.20 34.16 19.03
CA ARG A 105 37.33 33.45 19.66
C ARG A 105 38.05 34.28 20.69
N THR A 106 38.88 33.60 21.49
CA THR A 106 39.76 34.26 22.47
C THR A 106 40.87 35.13 21.85
N ASP A 107 41.06 35.07 20.53
CA ASP A 107 41.95 35.94 19.74
C ASP A 107 41.17 37.01 18.91
N CYS A 108 39.88 37.19 19.20
CA CYS A 108 39.02 38.23 18.62
C CYS A 108 38.84 38.11 17.10
N GLN A 109 38.96 36.89 16.60
CA GLN A 109 38.53 36.52 15.26
C GLN A 109 37.18 35.81 15.31
N LEU A 110 36.43 35.91 14.21
CA LEU A 110 35.20 35.16 14.03
C LEU A 110 35.53 33.71 13.70
N GLN A 111 34.65 32.79 14.13
CA GLN A 111 34.72 31.39 13.72
C GLN A 111 34.55 31.25 12.21
N THR A 112 35.42 30.46 11.61
CA THR A 112 35.34 30.08 10.20
C THR A 112 35.75 28.63 10.05
N CYS A 113 34.95 27.86 9.30
CA CYS A 113 35.27 26.48 8.99
C CYS A 113 36.71 26.31 8.48
N GLY A 114 37.43 25.38 9.10
CA GLY A 114 38.83 25.06 8.86
C GLY A 114 39.81 25.88 9.67
N ASP A 115 39.39 26.50 10.78
CA ASP A 115 40.27 27.29 11.65
C ASP A 115 40.82 26.51 12.86
N GLY A 116 40.38 25.26 13.03
CA GLY A 116 40.77 24.34 14.08
C GLY A 116 39.91 24.42 15.33
N PHE A 117 38.82 25.20 15.32
CA PHE A 117 37.95 25.43 16.48
C PHE A 117 36.48 25.21 16.14
N VAL A 118 35.81 24.29 16.85
CA VAL A 118 34.39 23.99 16.61
C VAL A 118 33.51 25.11 17.17
N GLY A 119 32.97 25.94 16.28
CA GLY A 119 32.04 27.01 16.61
C GLY A 119 30.60 26.53 16.83
N PRO A 120 29.70 27.43 17.26
CA PRO A 120 28.29 27.08 17.52
C PRO A 120 27.47 26.79 16.26
N SER A 121 28.02 27.04 15.06
CA SER A 121 27.41 26.75 13.75
C SER A 121 28.08 25.59 13.02
N GLU A 122 29.04 24.90 13.65
CA GLU A 122 29.87 23.86 13.05
C GLU A 122 29.67 22.55 13.84
N ALA A 123 29.55 21.43 13.14
CA ALA A 123 29.44 20.11 13.77
C ALA A 123 30.83 19.49 14.04
N CYS A 124 31.85 19.91 13.30
CA CYS A 124 33.25 19.55 13.43
C CYS A 124 34.13 20.68 12.86
N ASP A 125 35.45 20.63 13.09
CA ASP A 125 36.47 21.44 12.42
C ASP A 125 37.83 20.74 12.59
N ASP A 126 38.50 20.40 11.48
CA ASP A 126 39.80 19.69 11.46
C ASP A 126 40.98 20.60 11.10
N GLY A 127 40.77 21.92 11.09
CA GLY A 127 41.81 22.91 10.82
C GLY A 127 42.07 23.16 9.34
N ASN A 128 41.23 22.67 8.44
CA ASN A 128 41.23 23.08 7.04
C ASN A 128 39.84 22.92 6.36
N THR A 129 39.75 23.19 5.06
CA THR A 129 38.50 23.09 4.29
C THR A 129 38.59 22.04 3.18
N ALA A 130 39.45 21.03 3.35
CA ALA A 130 39.42 19.85 2.51
C ALA A 130 38.24 18.98 2.94
N ASP A 131 37.71 18.22 1.98
CA ASP A 131 36.77 17.15 2.30
C ASP A 131 37.55 15.84 2.48
N GLY A 132 37.02 14.93 3.31
CA GLY A 132 37.55 13.56 3.45
C GLY A 132 38.64 13.36 4.49
N ASP A 133 38.94 14.34 5.34
CA ASP A 133 39.93 14.25 6.43
C ASP A 133 39.32 14.35 7.85
N GLY A 134 38.00 14.19 7.94
CA GLY A 134 37.26 14.05 9.20
C GLY A 134 36.21 15.13 9.44
N CYS A 135 36.19 16.17 8.61
CA CYS A 135 35.15 17.18 8.56
C CYS A 135 34.93 17.63 7.11
N THR A 136 33.70 17.99 6.72
CA THR A 136 33.48 18.54 5.37
C THR A 136 33.97 19.98 5.26
N ALA A 137 34.16 20.49 4.05
CA ALA A 137 34.50 21.88 3.75
C ALA A 137 33.43 22.90 4.23
N THR A 138 32.26 22.41 4.67
CA THR A 138 31.20 23.21 5.28
C THR A 138 31.05 22.96 6.79
N CYS A 139 32.00 22.25 7.38
CA CYS A 139 32.06 21.89 8.79
C CYS A 139 30.85 21.09 9.28
N ALA A 140 30.39 20.19 8.42
CA ALA A 140 29.44 19.13 8.74
C ALA A 140 30.20 17.81 8.98
N LEU A 141 29.61 16.93 9.79
CA LEU A 141 30.14 15.59 9.99
C LEU A 141 29.98 14.75 8.72
N PRO A 142 30.87 13.77 8.49
CA PRO A 142 30.71 12.78 7.43
C PRO A 142 29.32 12.14 7.47
N THR A 143 28.67 12.06 6.31
CA THR A 143 27.32 11.54 6.17
C THR A 143 27.24 10.71 4.89
N CYS A 144 26.78 9.46 5.02
CA CYS A 144 26.56 8.59 3.89
C CYS A 144 25.54 9.16 2.89
N GLY A 145 25.83 9.03 1.60
CA GLY A 145 24.98 9.46 0.50
C GLY A 145 25.20 10.92 0.07
N ASP A 146 26.28 11.58 0.53
CA ASP A 146 26.58 12.98 0.17
C ASP A 146 27.50 13.14 -1.04
N GLY A 147 28.01 12.02 -1.57
CA GLY A 147 28.86 11.90 -2.74
C GLY A 147 30.34 12.00 -2.42
N ILE A 148 30.71 11.96 -1.14
CA ILE A 148 32.09 12.13 -0.69
C ILE A 148 32.48 10.96 0.22
N VAL A 149 33.44 10.14 -0.22
CA VAL A 149 33.96 9.04 0.60
C VAL A 149 34.88 9.57 1.71
N GLN A 150 34.49 9.42 2.98
CA GLN A 150 35.26 9.91 4.14
C GLN A 150 35.34 8.87 5.27
N PRO A 151 36.44 8.75 6.03
CA PRO A 151 36.49 7.82 7.16
C PRO A 151 35.39 8.12 8.21
N PRO A 152 34.59 7.12 8.66
CA PRO A 152 34.79 5.67 8.57
C PRO A 152 34.13 4.95 7.38
N GLU A 153 33.57 5.68 6.42
CA GLU A 153 32.88 5.16 5.24
C GLU A 153 33.85 4.40 4.33
N ALA A 154 33.40 3.28 3.78
CA ALA A 154 34.15 2.51 2.80
C ALA A 154 33.83 2.95 1.36
N CYS A 155 32.62 3.45 1.13
CA CYS A 155 32.10 3.96 -0.14
C CYS A 155 31.12 5.12 0.13
N ASP A 156 30.76 5.86 -0.92
CA ASP A 156 29.66 6.84 -0.96
C ASP A 156 29.39 7.16 -2.44
N ASP A 157 28.18 6.91 -2.93
CA ASP A 157 27.78 7.15 -4.33
C ASP A 157 26.84 8.36 -4.52
N GLY A 158 26.62 9.13 -3.45
CA GLY A 158 25.84 10.37 -3.47
C GLY A 158 24.33 10.19 -3.41
N ASN A 159 23.85 9.04 -2.94
CA ASN A 159 22.43 8.83 -2.71
C ASN A 159 22.15 7.85 -1.54
N ASP A 160 20.87 7.71 -1.17
CA ASP A 160 20.39 6.82 -0.09
C ASP A 160 19.63 5.60 -0.66
N VAL A 161 20.17 4.94 -1.68
CA VAL A 161 19.63 3.70 -2.25
C VAL A 161 20.42 2.53 -1.69
N GLU A 162 19.75 1.46 -1.29
CA GLU A 162 20.41 0.29 -0.70
C GLU A 162 20.93 -0.70 -1.74
N THR A 163 20.45 -0.59 -2.98
CA THR A 163 20.59 -1.60 -4.04
C THR A 163 21.61 -1.21 -5.10
N ASP A 164 22.43 -0.18 -4.91
CA ASP A 164 23.45 0.26 -5.86
C ASP A 164 24.88 0.18 -5.28
N ASP A 165 25.80 0.98 -5.81
CA ASP A 165 27.25 0.82 -5.60
C ASP A 165 27.65 0.98 -4.12
N CYS A 166 26.87 1.72 -3.33
CA CYS A 166 27.10 1.92 -1.91
C CYS A 166 25.82 1.84 -1.07
N ARG A 167 25.79 0.96 -0.07
CA ARG A 167 24.65 0.84 0.85
C ARG A 167 24.49 2.10 1.70
N THR A 168 23.30 2.34 2.27
CA THR A 168 23.07 3.51 3.15
C THR A 168 23.88 3.48 4.45
N THR A 169 24.51 2.33 4.73
CA THR A 169 25.45 2.15 5.85
C THR A 169 26.91 2.43 5.48
N CYS A 170 27.18 2.91 4.27
CA CYS A 170 28.51 3.27 3.76
C CYS A 170 29.52 2.13 3.79
N ILE A 171 29.02 0.95 3.44
CA ILE A 171 29.77 -0.28 3.23
C ILE A 171 29.52 -0.67 1.77
N GLU A 172 30.58 -1.07 1.06
CA GLU A 172 30.47 -1.53 -0.32
C GLU A 172 29.43 -2.66 -0.42
N ALA A 173 28.55 -2.59 -1.41
CA ALA A 173 27.63 -3.68 -1.71
C ALA A 173 28.44 -4.90 -2.15
N THR A 174 28.22 -6.04 -1.48
CA THR A 174 28.92 -7.28 -1.79
C THR A 174 27.97 -8.47 -1.74
N CYS A 175 28.08 -9.34 -2.72
CA CYS A 175 27.47 -10.67 -2.69
C CYS A 175 27.52 -11.36 -1.32
N GLY A 176 26.36 -11.83 -0.87
CA GLY A 176 26.14 -12.52 0.39
C GLY A 176 25.91 -11.60 1.58
N ASP A 177 25.58 -10.32 1.37
CA ASP A 177 25.33 -9.35 2.44
C ASP A 177 23.83 -9.11 2.73
N GLY A 178 22.97 -9.77 1.97
CA GLY A 178 21.52 -9.78 2.10
C GLY A 178 20.82 -8.74 1.24
N VAL A 179 21.53 -8.02 0.36
CA VAL A 179 20.98 -6.95 -0.46
C VAL A 179 21.42 -7.07 -1.91
N VAL A 180 20.48 -7.13 -2.84
CA VAL A 180 20.78 -7.28 -4.28
C VAL A 180 21.30 -5.97 -4.87
N HIS A 181 22.51 -6.01 -5.44
CA HIS A 181 23.05 -4.90 -6.22
C HIS A 181 22.44 -4.86 -7.64
N GLU A 182 21.48 -3.95 -7.85
CA GLU A 182 20.70 -3.80 -9.07
C GLU A 182 21.59 -3.60 -10.32
N GLY A 183 21.51 -4.56 -11.24
CA GLY A 183 22.24 -4.51 -12.50
C GLY A 183 23.70 -4.98 -12.45
N VAL A 184 24.22 -5.31 -11.27
CA VAL A 184 25.54 -5.93 -11.07
C VAL A 184 25.40 -7.40 -10.67
N GLU A 185 24.52 -7.68 -9.72
CA GLU A 185 24.25 -9.02 -9.19
C GLU A 185 22.86 -9.51 -9.61
N ALA A 186 22.70 -10.83 -9.77
CA ALA A 186 21.42 -11.42 -10.17
C ALA A 186 20.56 -11.83 -8.96
N CYS A 187 21.17 -12.02 -7.80
CA CYS A 187 20.59 -12.45 -6.54
C CYS A 187 21.54 -12.06 -5.39
N ASP A 188 21.06 -12.11 -4.14
CA ASP A 188 21.85 -12.09 -2.91
C ASP A 188 20.99 -12.69 -1.79
N ASP A 189 21.48 -13.73 -1.12
CA ASP A 189 20.74 -14.47 -0.09
C ASP A 189 21.31 -14.31 1.33
N GLY A 190 22.20 -13.33 1.52
CA GLY A 190 22.85 -13.05 2.80
C GLY A 190 23.91 -14.06 3.20
N ASN A 191 24.37 -14.93 2.29
CA ASN A 191 25.47 -15.83 2.56
C ASN A 191 26.34 -16.13 1.30
N LEU A 192 27.35 -17.00 1.44
CA LEU A 192 28.30 -17.35 0.36
C LEU A 192 28.37 -18.88 0.18
N VAL A 193 27.26 -19.58 0.38
CA VAL A 193 27.14 -21.02 0.24
C VAL A 193 26.69 -21.31 -1.19
N ASP A 194 27.42 -22.18 -1.89
CA ASP A 194 27.00 -22.60 -3.23
C ASP A 194 25.82 -23.60 -3.13
N GLY A 195 24.84 -23.48 -4.04
CA GLY A 195 23.75 -24.44 -4.23
C GLY A 195 22.50 -24.27 -3.36
N ASP A 196 22.24 -23.08 -2.81
CA ASP A 196 21.02 -22.69 -2.08
C ASP A 196 20.15 -21.64 -2.82
N GLY A 197 20.45 -21.39 -4.10
CA GLY A 197 19.65 -20.53 -4.99
C GLY A 197 20.37 -19.25 -5.40
N CYS A 198 21.35 -18.79 -4.61
CA CYS A 198 22.26 -17.73 -5.01
C CYS A 198 23.71 -18.16 -4.78
N GLU A 199 24.46 -18.40 -5.85
CA GLU A 199 25.84 -18.87 -5.68
C GLU A 199 26.72 -17.80 -5.03
N ALA A 200 27.86 -18.21 -4.49
CA ALA A 200 28.82 -17.29 -3.86
C ALA A 200 29.43 -16.24 -4.84
N ASP A 201 29.11 -16.32 -6.13
CA ASP A 201 29.45 -15.31 -7.14
C ASP A 201 28.26 -14.44 -7.58
N CYS A 202 27.13 -14.50 -6.84
CA CYS A 202 25.87 -13.82 -7.10
C CYS A 202 25.33 -14.02 -8.51
N THR A 203 25.69 -15.16 -9.07
CA THR A 203 25.02 -15.72 -10.23
C THR A 203 24.00 -16.76 -9.77
N ILE A 204 22.89 -16.79 -10.47
CA ILE A 204 21.88 -17.82 -10.29
C ILE A 204 22.34 -19.01 -11.15
N THR A 205 23.00 -20.03 -10.58
CA THR A 205 23.35 -21.25 -11.34
C THR A 205 22.30 -22.35 -11.25
N VAL A 206 21.44 -22.27 -10.24
CA VAL A 206 20.20 -23.02 -10.15
C VAL A 206 19.10 -22.01 -10.42
N ALA A 207 18.63 -21.95 -11.66
CA ALA A 207 17.37 -21.27 -11.91
C ALA A 207 16.33 -21.82 -10.93
N ASN A 208 15.43 -20.98 -10.45
CA ASN A 208 14.14 -21.32 -9.82
C ASN A 208 13.45 -22.38 -10.68
N THR A 209 13.84 -23.65 -10.53
CA THR A 209 13.53 -24.74 -11.44
C THR A 209 13.04 -25.90 -10.61
N CYS A 210 11.73 -26.05 -10.67
CA CYS A 210 11.02 -27.12 -10.00
C CYS A 210 11.67 -28.49 -10.20
N GLY A 211 11.81 -29.23 -9.11
CA GLY A 211 12.30 -30.61 -9.14
C GLY A 211 13.82 -30.74 -9.17
N ASN A 212 14.56 -29.71 -8.74
CA ASN A 212 16.01 -29.78 -8.48
C ASN A 212 16.34 -30.49 -7.13
N GLY A 213 15.36 -30.63 -6.23
CA GLY A 213 15.50 -31.30 -4.94
C GLY A 213 15.98 -30.40 -3.79
N SER A 214 15.96 -29.07 -3.97
CA SER A 214 16.08 -28.04 -2.93
C SER A 214 14.78 -27.20 -2.88
N VAL A 215 14.54 -26.49 -1.77
CA VAL A 215 13.49 -25.47 -1.68
C VAL A 215 14.21 -24.14 -1.75
N ASP A 216 14.08 -23.43 -2.88
CA ASP A 216 14.78 -22.16 -3.10
C ASP A 216 13.86 -20.97 -2.68
N PRO A 217 14.38 -19.89 -2.06
CA PRO A 217 13.60 -18.68 -1.81
C PRO A 217 13.02 -18.12 -3.13
N ASP A 218 11.76 -17.71 -3.14
CA ASP A 218 11.00 -17.26 -4.33
C ASP A 218 10.73 -18.35 -5.41
N GLU A 219 10.94 -19.63 -5.09
CA GLU A 219 10.50 -20.74 -5.93
C GLU A 219 9.00 -21.01 -5.74
N THR A 220 8.17 -20.61 -6.72
CA THR A 220 6.79 -21.12 -6.84
C THR A 220 6.75 -22.21 -7.88
N CYS A 221 6.72 -23.45 -7.39
CA CYS A 221 6.68 -24.64 -8.20
C CYS A 221 5.35 -25.35 -8.08
N PHE A 222 4.76 -25.64 -9.23
CA PHE A 222 3.47 -26.30 -9.30
C PHE A 222 3.62 -27.70 -9.89
N ALA A 223 3.41 -28.74 -9.09
CA ALA A 223 3.10 -30.05 -9.64
C ALA A 223 1.65 -30.03 -10.10
N SER A 224 1.42 -30.42 -11.36
CA SER A 224 0.07 -30.42 -11.91
C SER A 224 -0.46 -31.82 -12.12
N THR A 225 -1.69 -32.07 -11.66
CA THR A 225 -2.45 -33.28 -11.98
C THR A 225 -3.82 -32.91 -12.52
N THR A 226 -4.46 -33.85 -13.22
CA THR A 226 -5.76 -33.64 -13.83
C THR A 226 -6.75 -34.64 -13.26
N ILE A 227 -7.91 -34.13 -12.84
CA ILE A 227 -9.06 -34.95 -12.46
C ILE A 227 -10.23 -34.64 -13.40
N LEU A 228 -11.00 -35.67 -13.71
CA LEU A 228 -12.14 -35.58 -14.64
C LEU A 228 -13.37 -35.04 -13.93
N THR A 229 -14.19 -34.28 -14.66
CA THR A 229 -15.48 -33.77 -14.18
C THR A 229 -16.60 -34.16 -15.12
N GLY A 230 -17.82 -33.73 -14.78
CA GLY A 230 -18.93 -33.64 -15.71
C GLY A 230 -18.73 -32.55 -16.77
N LEU A 231 -19.72 -32.38 -17.65
CA LEU A 231 -19.64 -31.44 -18.77
C LEU A 231 -19.84 -29.98 -18.35
N GLY A 232 -18.91 -29.12 -18.76
CA GLY A 232 -18.93 -27.69 -18.46
C GLY A 232 -18.82 -27.40 -16.95
N PRO A 233 -17.72 -27.82 -16.28
CA PRO A 233 -17.49 -27.54 -14.87
C PRO A 233 -17.55 -26.04 -14.57
N GLY A 234 -18.16 -25.69 -13.43
CA GLY A 234 -18.28 -24.33 -12.90
C GLY A 234 -17.09 -23.94 -12.03
N ARG A 235 -17.33 -23.05 -11.06
CA ARG A 235 -16.31 -22.70 -10.06
C ARG A 235 -16.09 -23.90 -9.14
N PRO A 236 -14.83 -24.31 -8.89
CA PRO A 236 -14.55 -25.25 -7.81
C PRO A 236 -14.70 -24.54 -6.46
N HIS A 237 -15.20 -25.26 -5.47
CA HIS A 237 -15.24 -24.84 -4.06
C HIS A 237 -14.47 -25.87 -3.24
N LEU A 238 -13.60 -25.39 -2.35
CA LEU A 238 -12.81 -26.24 -1.47
C LEU A 238 -13.40 -26.22 -0.08
N VAL A 239 -13.86 -27.39 0.39
CA VAL A 239 -14.52 -27.54 1.68
C VAL A 239 -14.49 -29.01 2.10
N ASP A 240 -14.27 -29.28 3.37
CA ASP A 240 -14.38 -30.62 3.95
C ASP A 240 -15.87 -30.98 4.13
N VAL A 241 -16.45 -31.74 3.19
CA VAL A 241 -17.88 -32.09 3.21
C VAL A 241 -18.19 -33.39 3.94
N ASP A 242 -17.19 -34.23 4.19
CA ASP A 242 -17.35 -35.50 4.92
C ASP A 242 -16.79 -35.48 6.35
N GLY A 243 -16.17 -34.37 6.75
CA GLY A 243 -15.65 -34.12 8.09
C GLY A 243 -14.39 -34.92 8.41
N ASP A 244 -13.62 -35.35 7.41
CA ASP A 244 -12.40 -36.12 7.59
C ASP A 244 -11.14 -35.25 7.84
N GLY A 245 -11.28 -33.93 7.70
CA GLY A 245 -10.25 -32.93 7.89
C GLY A 245 -9.47 -32.57 6.63
N ASN A 246 -9.77 -33.17 5.48
CA ASN A 246 -9.16 -32.85 4.19
C ASN A 246 -10.11 -32.00 3.34
N LEU A 247 -9.55 -31.09 2.55
CA LEU A 247 -10.38 -30.30 1.63
C LEU A 247 -10.87 -31.16 0.47
N ASP A 248 -12.19 -31.18 0.27
CA ASP A 248 -12.84 -31.77 -0.90
C ASP A 248 -13.05 -30.72 -1.99
N VAL A 249 -13.23 -31.17 -3.23
CA VAL A 249 -13.61 -30.27 -4.33
C VAL A 249 -15.07 -30.50 -4.71
N VAL A 250 -15.88 -29.45 -4.61
CA VAL A 250 -17.30 -29.46 -5.01
C VAL A 250 -17.51 -28.49 -6.16
N LEU A 251 -18.23 -28.90 -7.22
CA LEU A 251 -18.58 -28.02 -8.33
C LEU A 251 -19.84 -28.44 -9.10
N ALA A 252 -20.50 -27.46 -9.72
CA ALA A 252 -21.55 -27.71 -10.70
C ALA A 252 -20.97 -28.10 -12.07
N ALA A 253 -21.53 -29.13 -12.70
CA ALA A 253 -21.29 -29.50 -14.10
C ALA A 253 -22.53 -29.12 -14.94
N ARG A 254 -22.56 -27.87 -15.40
CA ARG A 254 -23.74 -27.21 -15.96
C ARG A 254 -24.42 -27.99 -17.08
N LEU A 255 -23.63 -28.50 -18.03
CA LEU A 255 -24.17 -29.18 -19.20
C LEU A 255 -24.54 -30.65 -18.90
N GLY A 256 -24.01 -31.20 -17.80
CA GLY A 256 -24.35 -32.51 -17.26
C GLY A 256 -25.69 -32.53 -16.56
N ASP A 257 -26.07 -31.42 -15.91
CA ASP A 257 -27.13 -31.34 -14.89
C ASP A 257 -26.75 -32.07 -13.59
N GLU A 258 -25.47 -31.97 -13.25
CA GLU A 258 -24.83 -32.73 -12.18
C GLU A 258 -24.02 -31.80 -11.27
N ILE A 259 -23.86 -32.19 -10.01
CA ILE A 259 -22.89 -31.62 -9.07
C ILE A 259 -21.89 -32.72 -8.77
N TRP A 260 -20.61 -32.41 -8.89
CA TRP A 260 -19.50 -33.32 -8.70
C TRP A 260 -18.78 -32.97 -7.41
N ILE A 261 -18.61 -33.97 -6.56
CA ILE A 261 -17.88 -33.90 -5.29
C ILE A 261 -16.71 -34.87 -5.39
N HIS A 262 -15.49 -34.37 -5.27
CA HIS A 262 -14.27 -35.16 -5.26
C HIS A 262 -13.71 -35.16 -3.84
N PRO A 263 -13.81 -36.28 -3.10
CA PRO A 263 -13.28 -36.37 -1.75
C PRO A 263 -11.75 -36.22 -1.75
N GLY A 264 -11.21 -35.29 -0.99
CA GLY A 264 -9.79 -35.11 -0.75
C GLY A 264 -9.20 -36.32 -0.03
N GLN A 265 -7.90 -36.53 -0.16
CA GLN A 265 -7.16 -37.55 0.61
C GLN A 265 -6.09 -36.93 1.52
N GLY A 266 -5.96 -35.60 1.50
CA GLY A 266 -4.95 -34.86 2.27
C GLY A 266 -3.53 -35.04 1.75
N ASP A 267 -3.35 -35.48 0.51
CA ASP A 267 -2.05 -35.61 -0.17
C ASP A 267 -2.10 -34.98 -1.57
N GLY A 268 -3.05 -34.07 -1.81
CA GLY A 268 -3.30 -33.45 -3.10
C GLY A 268 -3.97 -34.39 -4.13
N THR A 269 -4.29 -35.64 -3.74
CA THR A 269 -5.07 -36.57 -4.55
C THR A 269 -6.53 -36.64 -4.12
N PHE A 270 -7.37 -37.12 -5.04
CA PHE A 270 -8.82 -37.17 -4.86
C PHE A 270 -9.37 -38.58 -5.08
N GLY A 271 -10.30 -38.97 -4.23
CA GLY A 271 -11.05 -40.22 -4.30
C GLY A 271 -12.02 -40.29 -5.48
N ALA A 272 -12.79 -41.38 -5.52
CA ALA A 272 -13.83 -41.53 -6.51
C ALA A 272 -14.93 -40.47 -6.30
N PRO A 273 -15.37 -39.76 -7.35
CA PRO A 273 -16.32 -38.69 -7.17
C PRO A 273 -17.71 -39.20 -6.80
N ASN A 274 -18.35 -38.50 -5.88
CA ASN A 274 -19.78 -38.58 -5.65
C ASN A 274 -20.49 -37.59 -6.60
N VAL A 275 -21.48 -38.06 -7.35
CA VAL A 275 -22.17 -37.26 -8.37
C VAL A 275 -23.64 -37.17 -8.02
N VAL A 276 -24.12 -35.95 -7.82
CA VAL A 276 -25.51 -35.62 -7.53
C VAL A 276 -26.17 -35.12 -8.80
N THR A 277 -27.19 -35.83 -9.30
CA THR A 277 -28.02 -35.33 -10.40
C THR A 277 -29.05 -34.35 -9.85
N VAL A 278 -29.11 -33.14 -10.41
CA VAL A 278 -29.93 -32.05 -9.84
C VAL A 278 -31.42 -32.29 -10.03
N ASP A 279 -31.82 -32.69 -11.25
CA ASP A 279 -33.17 -33.15 -11.53
C ASP A 279 -33.11 -34.53 -12.22
N PRO A 280 -33.13 -35.64 -11.45
CA PRO A 280 -33.09 -36.99 -12.01
C PRO A 280 -34.37 -37.36 -12.76
N ASP A 281 -35.46 -36.62 -12.53
CA ASP A 281 -36.78 -36.84 -13.14
C ASP A 281 -37.04 -35.90 -14.33
N ALA A 282 -36.14 -34.95 -14.61
CA ALA A 282 -36.22 -34.03 -15.73
C ALA A 282 -36.29 -34.78 -17.07
N ASP A 283 -37.06 -34.22 -18.01
CA ASP A 283 -36.94 -34.60 -19.41
C ASP A 283 -35.50 -34.33 -19.85
N PRO A 284 -34.83 -35.25 -20.59
CA PRO A 284 -33.47 -35.01 -21.12
C PRO A 284 -33.33 -33.72 -21.95
N THR A 285 -34.44 -33.12 -22.37
CA THR A 285 -34.52 -31.85 -23.09
C THR A 285 -34.77 -30.62 -22.21
N THR A 286 -35.06 -30.79 -20.91
CA THR A 286 -35.31 -29.71 -19.94
C THR A 286 -34.39 -29.87 -18.72
N LYS A 287 -33.10 -29.62 -18.91
CA LYS A 287 -32.10 -29.60 -17.82
C LYS A 287 -32.28 -28.38 -16.93
N THR A 288 -31.90 -28.48 -15.66
CA THR A 288 -31.87 -27.34 -14.74
C THR A 288 -30.69 -26.40 -14.99
N GLU A 289 -29.59 -26.95 -15.52
CA GLU A 289 -28.33 -26.27 -15.79
C GLU A 289 -27.75 -25.59 -14.52
N PRO A 290 -27.22 -26.38 -13.56
CA PRO A 290 -26.65 -25.83 -12.34
C PRO A 290 -25.47 -24.90 -12.68
N LEU A 291 -25.51 -23.66 -12.18
CA LEU A 291 -24.53 -22.63 -12.53
C LEU A 291 -23.36 -22.56 -11.56
N ASP A 292 -23.65 -22.64 -10.27
CA ASP A 292 -22.69 -22.58 -9.16
C ASP A 292 -23.31 -23.25 -7.93
N VAL A 293 -22.47 -23.55 -6.93
CA VAL A 293 -22.87 -24.20 -5.68
C VAL A 293 -22.51 -23.36 -4.46
N ALA A 294 -23.25 -23.53 -3.37
CA ALA A 294 -22.86 -23.10 -2.03
C ALA A 294 -22.99 -24.30 -1.10
N ILE A 295 -22.03 -24.44 -0.19
CA ILE A 295 -21.98 -25.51 0.81
C ILE A 295 -22.18 -24.87 2.17
N VAL A 296 -23.27 -25.22 2.86
CA VAL A 296 -23.68 -24.58 4.13
C VAL A 296 -24.46 -25.52 5.03
N ASP A 297 -24.35 -25.36 6.35
CA ASP A 297 -25.31 -25.96 7.30
C ASP A 297 -26.62 -25.15 7.31
N TYR A 298 -27.48 -25.39 6.33
CA TYR A 298 -28.69 -24.60 6.13
C TYR A 298 -29.79 -24.96 7.12
N ASP A 299 -29.95 -26.24 7.47
CA ASP A 299 -31.01 -26.69 8.37
C ASP A 299 -30.61 -26.74 9.86
N GLY A 300 -29.34 -26.44 10.17
CA GLY A 300 -28.80 -26.28 11.50
C GLY A 300 -28.49 -27.60 12.21
N ASP A 301 -28.27 -28.67 11.45
CA ASP A 301 -27.95 -30.01 11.97
C ASP A 301 -26.45 -30.28 12.10
N GLN A 302 -25.62 -29.30 11.76
CA GLN A 302 -24.15 -29.34 11.76
C GLN A 302 -23.54 -30.24 10.68
N ILE A 303 -24.32 -30.60 9.67
CA ILE A 303 -23.87 -31.27 8.46
C ILE A 303 -24.00 -30.27 7.30
N LEU A 304 -22.97 -30.20 6.46
CA LEU A 304 -22.98 -29.29 5.33
C LEU A 304 -23.95 -29.75 4.26
N ASP A 305 -24.97 -28.93 3.99
CA ASP A 305 -25.90 -29.06 2.88
C ASP A 305 -25.33 -28.46 1.60
N LEU A 306 -25.91 -28.87 0.48
CA LEU A 306 -25.54 -28.41 -0.85
C LEU A 306 -26.68 -27.60 -1.46
N VAL A 307 -26.36 -26.40 -1.94
CA VAL A 307 -27.31 -25.50 -2.58
C VAL A 307 -26.80 -25.16 -3.98
N THR A 308 -27.68 -25.25 -4.97
CA THR A 308 -27.36 -24.93 -6.37
C THR A 308 -28.38 -24.00 -6.98
N MET A 309 -27.93 -23.20 -7.94
CA MET A 309 -28.79 -22.35 -8.76
C MET A 309 -29.13 -23.04 -10.07
N ASP A 310 -30.42 -23.12 -10.37
CA ASP A 310 -30.95 -23.78 -11.57
C ASP A 310 -31.14 -22.73 -12.67
N GLY A 311 -30.08 -22.49 -13.45
CA GLY A 311 -30.02 -21.38 -14.40
C GLY A 311 -31.10 -21.40 -15.47
N ALA A 312 -31.50 -22.58 -15.94
CA ALA A 312 -32.49 -22.75 -17.00
C ALA A 312 -33.93 -22.67 -16.49
N THR A 313 -34.21 -23.09 -15.27
CA THR A 313 -35.56 -23.09 -14.67
C THR A 313 -35.81 -21.86 -13.80
N GLY A 314 -34.77 -21.14 -13.39
CA GLY A 314 -34.84 -19.96 -12.52
C GLY A 314 -34.95 -20.28 -11.03
N GLY A 315 -34.78 -21.55 -10.66
CA GLY A 315 -34.94 -22.04 -9.29
C GLY A 315 -33.64 -22.09 -8.49
N VAL A 316 -33.77 -22.41 -7.20
CA VAL A 316 -32.67 -22.81 -6.33
C VAL A 316 -33.01 -24.19 -5.78
N SER A 317 -32.10 -25.14 -5.89
CA SER A 317 -32.27 -26.51 -5.42
C SER A 317 -31.34 -26.79 -4.24
N VAL A 318 -31.84 -27.52 -3.25
CA VAL A 318 -31.17 -27.76 -1.95
C VAL A 318 -31.17 -29.25 -1.65
N PHE A 319 -30.03 -29.76 -1.23
CA PHE A 319 -29.78 -31.17 -0.94
C PHE A 319 -29.26 -31.30 0.50
N GLY A 320 -29.93 -32.15 1.26
CA GLY A 320 -29.52 -32.44 2.65
C GLY A 320 -28.23 -33.24 2.66
N GLY A 321 -27.24 -32.78 3.42
CA GLY A 321 -25.97 -33.47 3.61
C GLY A 321 -26.10 -34.72 4.48
N GLU A 322 -25.13 -35.63 4.33
CA GLU A 322 -24.88 -36.75 5.22
C GLU A 322 -23.40 -36.71 5.65
N MET A 323 -23.08 -37.20 6.86
CA MET A 323 -21.72 -37.21 7.45
C MET A 323 -20.65 -38.00 6.66
N ASN A 324 -20.94 -38.46 5.45
CA ASN A 324 -20.03 -39.20 4.57
C ASN A 324 -19.82 -38.47 3.23
N GLY A 325 -20.12 -37.17 3.18
CA GLY A 325 -20.01 -36.37 1.95
C GLY A 325 -21.02 -36.77 0.88
N THR A 326 -22.12 -37.43 1.27
CA THR A 326 -23.22 -37.76 0.37
C THR A 326 -24.42 -36.86 0.59
N TYR A 327 -25.23 -36.72 -0.46
CA TYR A 327 -26.32 -35.77 -0.48
C TYR A 327 -27.60 -36.45 -0.92
N THR A 328 -28.68 -36.18 -0.20
CA THR A 328 -30.01 -36.65 -0.56
C THR A 328 -30.84 -35.52 -1.11
N TYR A 329 -31.58 -35.81 -2.18
CA TYR A 329 -32.49 -34.84 -2.77
C TYR A 329 -33.60 -34.48 -1.77
N ALA A 330 -33.49 -33.30 -1.15
CA ALA A 330 -34.46 -32.83 -0.17
C ALA A 330 -35.76 -32.30 -0.81
N ASN A 331 -35.87 -32.36 -2.15
CA ASN A 331 -37.05 -32.01 -2.94
C ASN A 331 -37.59 -30.60 -2.68
N ARG A 332 -36.70 -29.64 -2.45
CA ARG A 332 -37.05 -28.23 -2.31
C ARG A 332 -36.42 -27.42 -3.43
N THR A 333 -37.05 -27.45 -4.60
CA THR A 333 -36.82 -26.41 -5.62
C THR A 333 -37.61 -25.18 -5.23
N ILE A 334 -36.92 -24.07 -5.08
CA ILE A 334 -37.48 -22.78 -4.73
C ILE A 334 -37.58 -22.00 -6.02
N MET A 335 -38.79 -21.93 -6.52
CA MET A 335 -39.08 -21.07 -7.66
C MET A 335 -39.15 -19.64 -7.16
N ASP A 336 -38.36 -18.74 -7.73
CA ASP A 336 -38.61 -17.32 -7.55
C ASP A 336 -39.99 -16.97 -8.13
N PRO A 337 -40.96 -16.50 -7.31
CA PRO A 337 -42.30 -16.17 -7.78
C PRO A 337 -42.32 -15.09 -8.87
N SER A 338 -41.24 -14.33 -8.99
CA SER A 338 -41.08 -13.21 -9.92
C SER A 338 -40.45 -13.61 -11.26
N GLY A 339 -39.99 -14.87 -11.40
CA GLY A 339 -39.40 -15.39 -12.64
C GLY A 339 -38.02 -14.84 -12.97
N ARG A 340 -37.24 -14.39 -11.96
CA ARG A 340 -35.86 -13.94 -12.13
C ARG A 340 -34.93 -15.14 -12.28
N THR A 341 -33.84 -14.94 -13.00
CA THR A 341 -32.80 -15.97 -13.18
C THR A 341 -31.72 -15.78 -12.13
N PRO A 342 -31.37 -16.81 -11.34
CA PRO A 342 -30.26 -16.75 -10.40
C PRO A 342 -28.92 -16.71 -11.16
N THR A 343 -27.94 -16.01 -10.63
CA THR A 343 -26.65 -15.77 -11.30
C THR A 343 -25.43 -16.02 -10.44
N TYR A 344 -25.57 -15.91 -9.11
CA TYR A 344 -24.51 -16.14 -8.14
C TYR A 344 -25.10 -16.66 -6.82
N VAL A 345 -24.41 -17.57 -6.13
CA VAL A 345 -24.83 -18.10 -4.83
C VAL A 345 -23.66 -18.08 -3.87
N LEU A 346 -23.92 -17.71 -2.62
CA LEU A 346 -22.94 -17.67 -1.55
C LEU A 346 -23.57 -18.17 -0.26
N GLY A 347 -22.84 -19.01 0.46
CA GLY A 347 -23.20 -19.49 1.78
C GLY A 347 -22.47 -18.71 2.86
N ALA A 348 -23.17 -18.30 3.92
CA ALA A 348 -22.56 -17.70 5.10
C ALA A 348 -23.53 -17.50 6.24
N ASN A 349 -23.02 -17.47 7.47
CA ASN A 349 -23.75 -17.00 8.63
C ASN A 349 -23.86 -15.46 8.60
N LEU A 350 -25.02 -14.88 8.28
CA LEU A 350 -25.10 -13.42 8.08
C LEU A 350 -25.21 -12.60 9.36
N TYR A 351 -25.50 -13.22 10.51
CA TYR A 351 -25.81 -12.52 11.75
C TYR A 351 -25.23 -13.17 13.02
N ASP A 352 -24.23 -14.05 12.82
CA ASP A 352 -23.52 -14.78 13.88
C ASP A 352 -24.44 -15.50 14.85
N ASP A 353 -25.58 -16.01 14.37
CA ASP A 353 -26.56 -16.69 15.22
C ASP A 353 -26.33 -18.20 15.33
N GLY A 354 -25.37 -18.70 14.55
CA GLY A 354 -24.98 -20.11 14.53
C GLY A 354 -25.76 -20.93 13.52
N THR A 355 -26.56 -20.30 12.65
CA THR A 355 -27.10 -20.92 11.44
C THR A 355 -26.47 -20.29 10.21
N GLU A 356 -26.22 -21.09 9.17
CA GLU A 356 -25.71 -20.58 7.91
C GLU A 356 -26.87 -20.23 6.98
N ASP A 357 -26.72 -19.11 6.27
CA ASP A 357 -27.70 -18.57 5.35
C ASP A 357 -27.19 -18.65 3.92
N VAL A 358 -28.10 -18.45 2.97
CA VAL A 358 -27.77 -18.44 1.55
C VAL A 358 -28.13 -17.11 0.93
N ILE A 359 -27.17 -16.48 0.27
CA ILE A 359 -27.38 -15.32 -0.59
C ILE A 359 -27.43 -15.77 -2.04
N VAL A 360 -28.47 -15.37 -2.75
CA VAL A 360 -28.62 -15.61 -4.20
C VAL A 360 -28.74 -14.29 -4.93
N GLY A 361 -27.82 -14.03 -5.84
CA GLY A 361 -27.89 -12.93 -6.80
C GLY A 361 -28.86 -13.23 -7.94
N TYR A 362 -29.63 -12.23 -8.35
CA TYR A 362 -30.62 -12.38 -9.43
C TYR A 362 -30.43 -11.36 -10.55
N ARG A 363 -30.79 -11.81 -11.75
CA ARG A 363 -31.00 -10.96 -12.93
C ARG A 363 -32.43 -11.12 -13.43
N ASP A 364 -33.10 -10.01 -13.70
CA ASP A 364 -34.47 -10.02 -14.24
C ASP A 364 -34.45 -10.32 -15.75
N ALA A 365 -35.36 -11.17 -16.20
CA ALA A 365 -35.52 -11.53 -17.61
C ALA A 365 -36.36 -10.49 -18.39
N SER A 366 -37.07 -9.59 -17.71
CA SER A 366 -37.98 -8.62 -18.35
C SER A 366 -37.65 -7.16 -18.02
N ALA A 367 -37.38 -6.37 -19.05
CA ALA A 367 -36.94 -4.97 -18.97
C ALA A 367 -38.01 -3.96 -18.47
N MET A 368 -39.12 -4.42 -17.88
CA MET A 368 -40.24 -3.57 -17.47
C MET A 368 -40.36 -3.51 -15.94
N ALA A 369 -39.52 -2.67 -15.36
CA ALA A 369 -39.26 -2.41 -13.93
C ALA A 369 -38.17 -3.32 -13.35
N PRO A 370 -36.88 -3.02 -13.62
CA PRO A 370 -35.76 -3.84 -13.18
C PRO A 370 -35.65 -3.75 -11.67
N VAL A 371 -36.08 -4.79 -10.96
CA VAL A 371 -35.70 -4.97 -9.56
C VAL A 371 -34.61 -6.04 -9.55
N HIS A 372 -33.41 -5.61 -9.95
CA HIS A 372 -32.18 -6.38 -9.75
C HIS A 372 -31.86 -6.42 -8.26
N GLY A 373 -31.16 -7.45 -7.82
CA GLY A 373 -30.90 -7.60 -6.39
C GLY A 373 -30.44 -8.99 -6.00
N PHE A 374 -30.32 -9.17 -4.69
CA PHE A 374 -30.04 -10.46 -4.09
C PHE A 374 -31.18 -10.84 -3.13
N ALA A 375 -31.38 -12.14 -2.93
CA ALA A 375 -32.22 -12.66 -1.85
C ALA A 375 -31.32 -13.31 -0.80
N ALA A 376 -31.63 -13.06 0.48
CA ALA A 376 -31.11 -13.84 1.58
C ALA A 376 -32.17 -14.84 2.04
N TYR A 377 -31.76 -16.10 2.17
CA TYR A 377 -32.55 -17.21 2.64
C TYR A 377 -32.01 -17.67 4.00
N PHE A 378 -32.82 -17.50 5.04
CA PHE A 378 -32.36 -17.71 6.41
C PHE A 378 -32.63 -19.15 6.88
N GLY A 379 -31.65 -19.78 7.55
CA GLY A 379 -31.63 -21.22 7.88
C GLY A 379 -32.72 -21.74 8.84
N THR A 380 -33.48 -20.86 9.49
CA THR A 380 -34.51 -21.29 10.47
C THR A 380 -35.90 -21.43 9.86
N GLY A 381 -36.17 -22.61 9.28
CA GLY A 381 -37.50 -23.06 8.92
C GLY A 381 -37.76 -23.06 7.41
N GLY A 382 -37.26 -24.09 6.72
CA GLY A 382 -37.63 -24.47 5.35
C GLY A 382 -37.55 -23.34 4.32
N PHE A 383 -36.59 -23.44 3.40
CA PHE A 383 -36.30 -22.47 2.34
C PHE A 383 -37.48 -21.75 1.64
N ALA A 384 -38.61 -22.44 1.38
CA ALA A 384 -39.80 -21.88 0.73
C ALA A 384 -40.84 -21.24 1.68
N GLU A 385 -40.71 -21.45 2.99
CA GLU A 385 -41.70 -21.08 4.01
C GLU A 385 -41.17 -20.08 5.05
N ASN A 386 -39.90 -19.67 4.99
CA ASN A 386 -39.37 -18.68 5.91
C ASN A 386 -39.89 -17.26 5.56
N PRO A 387 -40.77 -16.66 6.37
CA PRO A 387 -41.32 -15.32 6.11
C PRO A 387 -40.27 -14.20 6.25
N ASN A 388 -39.06 -14.53 6.71
CA ASN A 388 -37.95 -13.60 6.82
C ASN A 388 -37.08 -13.54 5.55
N ASN A 389 -37.26 -14.45 4.58
CA ASN A 389 -36.52 -14.38 3.32
C ASN A 389 -36.71 -13.00 2.68
N LEU A 390 -35.60 -12.31 2.45
CA LEU A 390 -35.61 -10.90 2.09
C LEU A 390 -34.97 -10.73 0.73
N PHE A 391 -35.77 -10.28 -0.23
CA PHE A 391 -35.23 -9.76 -1.48
C PHE A 391 -34.85 -8.29 -1.29
N VAL A 392 -33.60 -7.97 -1.61
CA VAL A 392 -33.04 -6.62 -1.54
C VAL A 392 -32.86 -6.12 -2.95
N ALA A 393 -33.64 -5.12 -3.33
CA ALA A 393 -33.43 -4.41 -4.58
C ALA A 393 -32.09 -3.65 -4.51
N THR A 394 -31.24 -3.84 -5.51
CA THR A 394 -29.99 -3.12 -5.68
C THR A 394 -30.17 -2.00 -6.71
N ASN A 395 -29.26 -1.04 -6.70
CA ASN A 395 -29.18 0.02 -7.71
C ASN A 395 -28.40 -0.43 -8.95
N THR A 396 -28.05 -1.72 -9.04
CA THR A 396 -27.36 -2.34 -10.17
C THR A 396 -28.27 -2.43 -11.40
N PRO A 397 -28.07 -1.61 -12.45
CA PRO A 397 -29.01 -1.51 -13.56
C PRO A 397 -29.01 -2.73 -14.50
N PHE A 398 -28.03 -3.65 -14.37
CA PHE A 398 -27.91 -4.80 -15.27
C PHE A 398 -27.94 -6.17 -14.56
N GLY A 399 -28.01 -6.20 -13.24
CA GLY A 399 -28.08 -7.43 -12.44
C GLY A 399 -26.91 -7.63 -11.49
N VAL A 400 -26.92 -8.76 -10.82
CA VAL A 400 -25.84 -9.21 -9.95
C VAL A 400 -25.02 -10.26 -10.70
N ASP A 401 -23.71 -10.06 -10.83
CA ASP A 401 -22.81 -11.01 -11.50
C ASP A 401 -21.91 -11.75 -10.51
N ALA A 402 -21.61 -11.15 -9.36
CA ALA A 402 -20.88 -11.78 -8.26
C ALA A 402 -21.28 -11.14 -6.92
N VAL A 403 -21.11 -11.88 -5.83
CA VAL A 403 -21.31 -11.41 -4.45
C VAL A 403 -20.13 -11.89 -3.61
N THR A 404 -19.64 -11.07 -2.70
CA THR A 404 -18.72 -11.51 -1.64
C THR A 404 -19.14 -10.94 -0.29
N LEU A 405 -18.59 -11.50 0.77
CA LEU A 405 -18.65 -10.92 2.11
C LEU A 405 -17.34 -10.21 2.42
N ALA A 406 -17.44 -9.10 3.15
CA ALA A 406 -16.27 -8.32 3.53
C ALA A 406 -16.51 -7.60 4.87
N GLU A 407 -15.48 -7.55 5.71
CA GLU A 407 -15.41 -6.77 6.94
C GLU A 407 -14.94 -5.34 6.62
N LEU A 408 -15.80 -4.58 5.92
CA LEU A 408 -15.49 -3.20 5.53
C LEU A 408 -15.51 -2.19 6.69
N SER A 409 -15.95 -2.61 7.89
CA SER A 409 -15.85 -1.83 9.12
C SER A 409 -15.74 -2.75 10.35
N LEU A 410 -15.05 -2.26 11.40
CA LEU A 410 -14.54 -3.04 12.55
C LEU A 410 -15.58 -3.83 13.37
N ASP A 411 -16.88 -3.68 13.10
CA ASP A 411 -17.95 -4.30 13.87
C ASP A 411 -19.03 -4.98 12.99
N GLN A 412 -18.87 -5.01 11.66
CA GLN A 412 -19.94 -5.44 10.75
C GLN A 412 -19.41 -6.19 9.53
N ARG A 413 -19.98 -7.38 9.26
CA ARG A 413 -19.91 -8.02 7.94
C ARG A 413 -20.81 -7.29 6.95
N HIS A 414 -20.31 -7.16 5.74
CA HIS A 414 -20.98 -6.51 4.62
C HIS A 414 -21.20 -7.51 3.49
N VAL A 415 -22.31 -7.36 2.77
CA VAL A 415 -22.57 -8.03 1.50
C VAL A 415 -22.19 -7.06 0.40
N VAL A 416 -21.18 -7.42 -0.39
CA VAL A 416 -20.70 -6.65 -1.54
C VAL A 416 -21.26 -7.29 -2.80
N VAL A 417 -22.03 -6.52 -3.56
CA VAL A 417 -22.70 -6.96 -4.77
C VAL A 417 -22.05 -6.31 -5.98
N LEU A 418 -21.62 -7.12 -6.95
CA LEU A 418 -20.96 -6.66 -8.17
C LEU A 418 -21.93 -6.65 -9.37
N ASP A 419 -22.01 -5.51 -10.07
CA ASP A 419 -22.58 -5.39 -11.41
C ASP A 419 -21.45 -5.22 -12.43
N SER A 420 -21.21 -6.27 -13.21
CA SER A 420 -20.14 -6.27 -14.21
C SER A 420 -20.38 -5.22 -15.30
N GLN A 421 -21.61 -5.09 -15.79
CA GLN A 421 -21.92 -4.24 -16.94
C GLN A 421 -21.92 -2.76 -16.57
N ALA A 422 -22.34 -2.43 -15.35
CA ALA A 422 -22.28 -1.08 -14.83
C ALA A 422 -20.89 -0.71 -14.28
N ALA A 423 -19.99 -1.70 -14.12
CA ALA A 423 -18.71 -1.56 -13.42
C ALA A 423 -18.91 -0.86 -12.06
N ARG A 424 -19.81 -1.42 -11.26
CA ARG A 424 -20.25 -0.85 -9.98
C ARG A 424 -20.35 -1.92 -8.92
N ILE A 425 -20.14 -1.48 -7.68
CA ILE A 425 -20.50 -2.26 -6.50
C ILE A 425 -21.60 -1.55 -5.73
N ASP A 426 -22.49 -2.34 -5.15
CA ASP A 426 -23.44 -1.93 -4.13
C ASP A 426 -23.09 -2.68 -2.84
N VAL A 427 -23.03 -1.96 -1.73
CA VAL A 427 -22.63 -2.52 -0.42
C VAL A 427 -23.82 -2.46 0.52
N HIS A 428 -24.12 -3.59 1.13
CA HIS A 428 -25.21 -3.75 2.07
C HIS A 428 -24.69 -4.27 3.40
N ARG A 429 -25.36 -3.88 4.47
CA ARG A 429 -25.16 -4.46 5.80
C ARG A 429 -26.48 -4.90 6.39
N TRP A 430 -26.43 -5.86 7.30
CA TRP A 430 -27.61 -6.26 8.04
C TRP A 430 -27.87 -5.31 9.20
N ASP A 431 -29.09 -4.75 9.27
CA ASP A 431 -29.56 -4.02 10.43
C ASP A 431 -30.31 -4.97 11.37
N LEU A 432 -29.62 -5.40 12.43
CA LEU A 432 -30.15 -6.34 13.41
C LEU A 432 -31.43 -5.83 14.10
N ALA A 433 -31.53 -4.53 14.35
CA ALA A 433 -32.68 -3.95 15.05
C ALA A 433 -33.93 -3.93 14.17
N GLN A 434 -33.75 -3.67 12.88
CA GLN A 434 -34.84 -3.57 11.91
C GLN A 434 -35.10 -4.87 11.15
N LYS A 435 -34.20 -5.87 11.27
CA LYS A 435 -34.21 -7.14 10.53
C LYS A 435 -34.32 -6.93 9.02
N GLN A 436 -33.51 -6.04 8.48
CA GLN A 436 -33.47 -5.75 7.06
C GLN A 436 -32.06 -5.40 6.62
N PHE A 437 -31.78 -5.61 5.34
CA PHE A 437 -30.58 -5.04 4.74
C PHE A 437 -30.73 -3.53 4.57
N VAL A 438 -29.65 -2.83 4.89
CA VAL A 438 -29.50 -1.40 4.67
C VAL A 438 -28.36 -1.21 3.68
N GLU A 439 -28.68 -0.61 2.53
CA GLU A 439 -27.68 -0.14 1.58
C GLU A 439 -26.82 0.94 2.25
N ILE A 440 -25.51 0.91 2.00
CA ILE A 440 -24.55 1.92 2.46
C ILE A 440 -24.30 2.90 1.31
N PRO A 441 -25.02 4.05 1.25
CA PRO A 441 -25.06 4.85 0.02
C PRO A 441 -23.76 5.62 -0.23
N ALA A 442 -22.93 5.83 0.79
CA ALA A 442 -21.63 6.50 0.67
C ALA A 442 -20.65 5.70 -0.21
N LEU A 443 -20.86 4.39 -0.35
CA LEU A 443 -20.06 3.47 -1.16
C LEU A 443 -20.70 3.17 -2.52
N ALA A 444 -21.98 3.50 -2.69
CA ALA A 444 -22.76 3.29 -3.91
C ALA A 444 -22.49 4.35 -5.00
N THR A 445 -21.26 4.84 -5.13
CA THR A 445 -20.88 5.83 -6.16
C THR A 445 -19.83 5.23 -7.06
N ALA A 446 -20.11 5.02 -8.36
CA ALA A 446 -19.28 4.39 -9.39
C ALA A 446 -17.78 4.35 -9.04
N LEU A 447 -17.40 3.36 -8.24
CA LEU A 447 -16.02 3.15 -7.86
C LEU A 447 -15.33 2.64 -9.12
N PRO A 448 -14.11 3.11 -9.43
CA PRO A 448 -13.34 2.64 -10.57
C PRO A 448 -12.82 1.21 -10.33
N VAL A 449 -13.74 0.26 -10.16
CA VAL A 449 -13.46 -1.17 -10.01
C VAL A 449 -12.92 -1.77 -11.31
N GLY A 450 -12.95 -1.02 -12.41
CA GLY A 450 -12.37 -1.35 -13.71
C GLY A 450 -13.42 -1.42 -14.82
N SER A 451 -13.13 -2.15 -15.90
CA SER A 451 -14.08 -2.36 -17.01
C SER A 451 -14.54 -3.82 -17.00
N TYR A 452 -15.84 -4.04 -16.86
CA TYR A 452 -16.45 -5.38 -16.85
C TYR A 452 -15.80 -6.35 -15.84
N PRO A 453 -15.82 -6.03 -14.53
CA PRO A 453 -15.29 -6.91 -13.50
C PRO A 453 -16.06 -8.24 -13.46
N ARG A 454 -15.38 -9.39 -13.36
CA ARG A 454 -15.96 -10.75 -13.48
C ARG A 454 -16.03 -11.53 -12.16
N SER A 455 -15.16 -11.18 -11.23
CA SER A 455 -15.12 -11.74 -9.87
C SER A 455 -14.85 -10.61 -8.89
N VAL A 456 -15.25 -10.84 -7.65
CA VAL A 456 -14.88 -10.02 -6.50
C VAL A 456 -14.41 -10.95 -5.39
N ASP A 457 -13.36 -10.55 -4.68
CA ASP A 457 -12.86 -11.21 -3.48
C ASP A 457 -12.50 -10.17 -2.42
N ALA A 458 -12.39 -10.57 -1.15
CA ALA A 458 -12.16 -9.66 -0.03
C ALA A 458 -11.15 -10.23 0.98
N ALA A 459 -10.19 -9.40 1.39
CA ALA A 459 -9.24 -9.69 2.47
C ALA A 459 -8.53 -8.39 2.91
N ASP A 460 -8.09 -8.32 4.16
CA ASP A 460 -7.19 -7.26 4.64
C ASP A 460 -5.78 -7.46 4.08
N VAL A 461 -5.42 -6.73 3.02
CA VAL A 461 -4.11 -6.88 2.37
C VAL A 461 -3.05 -5.89 2.85
N ASN A 462 -3.44 -4.94 3.68
CA ASN A 462 -2.55 -3.89 4.16
C ASN A 462 -2.36 -3.92 5.70
N GLY A 463 -3.04 -4.84 6.38
CA GLY A 463 -2.93 -5.10 7.81
C GLY A 463 -3.61 -4.04 8.68
N ASP A 464 -4.58 -3.29 8.15
CA ASP A 464 -5.32 -2.27 8.92
C ASP A 464 -6.54 -2.82 9.67
N GLY A 465 -6.82 -4.11 9.51
CA GLY A 465 -7.92 -4.83 10.13
C GLY A 465 -9.26 -4.65 9.41
N LEU A 466 -9.27 -4.10 8.20
CA LEU A 466 -10.45 -3.98 7.35
C LEU A 466 -10.22 -4.66 6.02
N ASP A 467 -11.24 -5.36 5.51
CA ASP A 467 -11.10 -6.01 4.22
C ASP A 467 -11.01 -5.00 3.06
N ASP A 468 -10.05 -5.24 2.18
CA ASP A 468 -9.90 -4.63 0.86
C ASP A 468 -10.60 -5.51 -0.20
N LEU A 469 -10.87 -4.94 -1.39
CA LEU A 469 -11.61 -5.64 -2.44
C LEU A 469 -10.78 -5.85 -3.71
N LEU A 470 -10.79 -7.07 -4.25
CA LEU A 470 -10.11 -7.46 -5.48
C LEU A 470 -11.10 -7.71 -6.61
N PHE A 471 -10.80 -7.20 -7.81
CA PHE A 471 -11.64 -7.38 -9.00
C PHE A 471 -10.83 -7.87 -10.21
N ALA A 472 -11.28 -8.97 -10.84
CA ALA A 472 -10.77 -9.40 -12.16
C ALA A 472 -11.49 -8.64 -13.29
N ASN A 473 -10.81 -7.75 -14.01
CA ASN A 473 -11.44 -6.91 -15.04
C ASN A 473 -11.19 -7.41 -16.44
N TRP A 474 -12.23 -7.79 -17.16
CA TRP A 474 -12.10 -8.22 -18.56
C TRP A 474 -12.89 -7.30 -19.48
N ASN A 475 -12.23 -6.56 -20.37
CA ASN A 475 -12.92 -5.70 -21.33
C ASN A 475 -13.12 -6.36 -22.71
N PRO A 476 -14.22 -7.10 -22.96
CA PRO A 476 -14.46 -7.76 -24.24
C PRO A 476 -14.68 -6.77 -25.39
N SER A 477 -15.04 -5.53 -25.10
CA SER A 477 -15.27 -4.47 -26.09
C SER A 477 -14.01 -3.71 -26.51
N ALA A 478 -12.94 -3.74 -25.71
CA ALA A 478 -11.69 -3.07 -26.03
C ALA A 478 -10.94 -3.75 -27.17
N CYS A 479 -11.00 -5.07 -27.26
CA CYS A 479 -10.32 -5.82 -28.30
C CYS A 479 -10.98 -7.18 -28.58
N ASN A 480 -11.07 -7.53 -29.86
CA ASN A 480 -11.54 -8.85 -30.26
C ASN A 480 -10.38 -9.86 -30.28
N TYR A 481 -10.26 -10.60 -29.18
CA TYR A 481 -9.26 -11.65 -28.99
C TYR A 481 -9.32 -12.76 -30.06
N ALA A 482 -10.47 -12.99 -30.71
CA ALA A 482 -10.61 -14.00 -31.76
C ALA A 482 -10.00 -13.57 -33.11
N VAL A 483 -9.76 -12.27 -33.32
CA VAL A 483 -9.28 -11.73 -34.61
C VAL A 483 -7.81 -11.37 -34.56
N ASN A 484 -7.35 -10.69 -33.51
CA ASN A 484 -5.93 -10.32 -33.38
C ASN A 484 -5.46 -10.36 -31.92
N PRO A 485 -5.30 -11.57 -31.36
CA PRO A 485 -4.99 -11.74 -29.94
C PRO A 485 -3.67 -11.10 -29.52
N ALA A 486 -2.66 -11.12 -30.38
CA ALA A 486 -1.34 -10.55 -30.08
C ALA A 486 -1.38 -9.03 -29.92
N ALA A 487 -2.25 -8.33 -30.67
CA ALA A 487 -2.37 -6.87 -30.61
C ALA A 487 -3.29 -6.37 -29.49
N CYS A 488 -4.07 -7.25 -28.86
CA CYS A 488 -4.90 -6.85 -27.72
C CYS A 488 -4.02 -6.49 -26.51
N PRO A 489 -4.33 -5.40 -25.78
CA PRO A 489 -3.64 -5.06 -24.55
C PRO A 489 -3.88 -6.13 -23.47
N PHE A 490 -3.10 -6.07 -22.39
CA PHE A 490 -3.43 -6.81 -21.19
C PHE A 490 -4.60 -6.12 -20.46
N ASP A 491 -5.46 -6.96 -19.90
CA ASP A 491 -6.50 -6.63 -18.93
C ASP A 491 -5.88 -6.57 -17.52
N THR A 492 -6.66 -6.10 -16.54
CA THR A 492 -6.17 -5.80 -15.19
C THR A 492 -6.87 -6.57 -14.09
N ALA A 493 -6.19 -6.75 -12.97
CA ALA A 493 -6.82 -6.96 -11.68
C ALA A 493 -6.75 -5.65 -10.89
N THR A 494 -7.83 -5.26 -10.24
CA THR A 494 -7.90 -4.00 -9.48
C THR A 494 -8.09 -4.32 -8.01
N VAL A 495 -7.20 -3.80 -7.17
CA VAL A 495 -7.36 -3.80 -5.72
C VAL A 495 -7.90 -2.44 -5.31
N LEU A 496 -8.98 -2.43 -4.56
CA LEU A 496 -9.66 -1.26 -4.02
C LEU A 496 -9.45 -1.26 -2.51
N PHE A 497 -8.66 -0.31 -2.03
CA PHE A 497 -8.25 -0.23 -0.63
C PHE A 497 -9.33 0.45 0.19
N ASN A 498 -9.79 -0.23 1.23
CA ASN A 498 -10.63 0.35 2.25
C ASN A 498 -9.83 1.37 3.07
N ALA A 499 -10.53 2.26 3.76
CA ALA A 499 -9.92 3.26 4.62
C ALA A 499 -10.46 3.12 6.03
N SER A 500 -9.62 3.42 7.02
CA SER A 500 -9.95 3.46 8.45
C SER A 500 -11.09 4.40 8.88
N GLN A 501 -11.75 5.13 7.96
CA GLN A 501 -12.96 5.91 8.24
C GLN A 501 -14.20 5.22 7.65
N ASP A 502 -14.88 4.49 8.52
CA ASP A 502 -16.17 3.80 8.37
C ASP A 502 -17.24 4.55 7.53
N PRO A 503 -17.72 3.95 6.44
CA PRO A 503 -16.95 3.19 5.46
C PRO A 503 -16.61 4.08 4.24
N GLY A 504 -15.39 3.94 3.72
CA GLY A 504 -14.92 4.69 2.56
C GLY A 504 -13.64 4.10 2.00
N PHE A 505 -13.48 4.10 0.67
CA PHE A 505 -12.27 3.59 0.02
C PHE A 505 -11.20 4.68 -0.12
N ALA A 506 -9.96 4.37 0.26
CA ALA A 506 -8.82 5.29 0.20
C ALA A 506 -8.32 5.51 -1.24
N GLY A 507 -8.46 4.48 -2.08
CA GLY A 507 -7.97 4.49 -3.46
C GLY A 507 -8.05 3.10 -4.10
N HIS A 508 -7.59 2.99 -5.34
CA HIS A 508 -7.48 1.71 -6.04
C HIS A 508 -6.19 1.68 -6.85
N ILE A 509 -5.65 0.48 -7.06
CA ILE A 509 -4.51 0.23 -7.95
C ILE A 509 -4.91 -0.87 -8.93
N ALA A 510 -4.64 -0.67 -10.21
CA ALA A 510 -4.90 -1.63 -11.26
C ALA A 510 -3.58 -2.23 -11.77
N TYR A 511 -3.46 -3.55 -11.66
CA TYR A 511 -2.27 -4.30 -12.03
C TYR A 511 -2.47 -5.05 -13.36
N PRO A 512 -1.54 -4.97 -14.32
CA PRO A 512 -1.61 -5.76 -15.55
C PRO A 512 -1.39 -7.26 -15.27
N VAL A 513 -2.37 -8.10 -15.59
CA VAL A 513 -2.34 -9.53 -15.21
C VAL A 513 -2.40 -10.50 -16.39
N GLY A 514 -3.05 -10.17 -17.49
CA GLY A 514 -3.18 -11.10 -18.59
C GLY A 514 -4.36 -10.74 -19.48
N LYS A 515 -4.88 -11.71 -20.24
CA LYS A 515 -5.99 -11.48 -21.18
C LYS A 515 -7.20 -12.29 -20.74
N ALA A 516 -8.35 -11.62 -20.70
CA ALA A 516 -9.61 -12.16 -20.21
C ALA A 516 -9.49 -12.80 -18.81
N PRO A 517 -9.13 -12.03 -17.77
CA PRO A 517 -9.16 -12.51 -16.41
C PRO A 517 -10.60 -12.87 -16.02
N THR A 518 -10.78 -14.04 -15.43
CA THR A 518 -12.12 -14.62 -15.14
C THR A 518 -12.36 -14.87 -13.66
N SER A 519 -11.29 -15.10 -12.88
CA SER A 519 -11.30 -15.25 -11.42
C SER A 519 -10.06 -14.58 -10.86
N ALA A 520 -10.18 -13.98 -9.68
CA ALA A 520 -9.07 -13.41 -8.92
C ALA A 520 -9.35 -13.63 -7.44
N HIS A 521 -8.33 -14.04 -6.70
CA HIS A 521 -8.41 -14.33 -5.27
C HIS A 521 -7.20 -13.79 -4.52
N PHE A 522 -7.41 -13.46 -3.25
CA PHE A 522 -6.32 -13.27 -2.30
C PHE A 522 -5.89 -14.61 -1.70
N ALA A 523 -4.57 -14.81 -1.57
CA ALA A 523 -3.98 -15.99 -0.95
C ALA A 523 -2.51 -15.74 -0.63
N ASP A 524 -1.99 -16.27 0.47
CA ASP A 524 -0.56 -16.24 0.81
C ASP A 524 0.17 -17.37 0.04
N VAL A 525 0.73 -17.06 -1.14
CA VAL A 525 1.26 -18.07 -2.08
C VAL A 525 2.72 -18.40 -1.79
N ASP A 526 3.49 -17.46 -1.26
CA ASP A 526 4.89 -17.67 -0.86
C ASP A 526 5.06 -17.99 0.63
N GLY A 527 3.99 -17.89 1.43
CA GLY A 527 3.97 -18.29 2.84
C GLY A 527 4.58 -17.24 3.76
N ASP A 528 4.66 -15.98 3.33
CA ASP A 528 5.25 -14.89 4.09
C ASP A 528 4.28 -14.26 5.13
N GLY A 529 3.01 -14.68 5.10
CA GLY A 529 1.94 -14.22 5.98
C GLY A 529 1.22 -12.98 5.48
N THR A 530 1.54 -12.47 4.29
CA THR A 530 0.84 -11.38 3.62
C THR A 530 -0.01 -11.92 2.46
N PRO A 531 -1.23 -11.39 2.23
CA PRO A 531 -2.02 -11.88 1.12
C PRO A 531 -1.46 -11.43 -0.24
N ASP A 532 -1.20 -12.38 -1.13
CA ASP A 532 -0.90 -12.16 -2.54
C ASP A 532 -2.17 -12.11 -3.39
N VAL A 533 -2.01 -11.74 -4.67
CA VAL A 533 -3.09 -11.80 -5.67
C VAL A 533 -2.81 -12.87 -6.70
N VAL A 534 -3.76 -13.81 -6.85
CA VAL A 534 -3.73 -14.83 -7.91
C VAL A 534 -4.89 -14.62 -8.87
N VAL A 535 -4.59 -14.57 -10.17
CA VAL A 535 -5.57 -14.27 -11.22
C VAL A 535 -5.54 -15.31 -12.32
N ALA A 536 -6.69 -15.89 -12.61
CA ALA A 536 -6.88 -16.83 -13.71
C ALA A 536 -7.21 -16.10 -15.01
N ASN A 537 -6.36 -16.23 -16.04
CA ASN A 537 -6.50 -15.54 -17.32
C ASN A 537 -6.89 -16.52 -18.43
N ALA A 538 -8.18 -16.56 -18.75
CA ALA A 538 -8.76 -17.53 -19.68
C ALA A 538 -8.13 -17.49 -21.08
N PHE A 539 -7.89 -16.28 -21.59
CA PHE A 539 -7.33 -16.13 -22.93
C PHE A 539 -5.80 -16.20 -22.94
N SER A 540 -5.12 -15.78 -21.89
CA SER A 540 -3.66 -16.03 -21.80
C SER A 540 -3.33 -17.50 -21.51
N GLY A 541 -4.27 -18.28 -20.99
CA GLY A 541 -4.06 -19.68 -20.61
C GLY A 541 -3.08 -19.83 -19.43
N ASN A 542 -3.08 -18.88 -18.51
CA ASN A 542 -2.14 -18.83 -17.39
C ASN A 542 -2.80 -18.33 -16.10
N LEU A 543 -2.17 -18.65 -14.96
CA LEU A 543 -2.35 -17.87 -13.73
C LEU A 543 -1.33 -16.72 -13.73
N ALA A 544 -1.73 -15.62 -13.13
CA ALA A 544 -0.87 -14.50 -12.79
C ALA A 544 -0.82 -14.37 -11.27
N VAL A 545 0.38 -14.46 -10.69
CA VAL A 545 0.62 -14.29 -9.25
C VAL A 545 1.34 -12.96 -9.04
N LEU A 546 0.83 -12.14 -8.12
CA LEU A 546 1.43 -10.88 -7.72
C LEU A 546 1.64 -10.94 -6.21
N PHE A 547 2.90 -11.09 -5.81
CA PHE A 547 3.29 -11.13 -4.41
C PHE A 547 3.01 -9.80 -3.71
N GLY A 548 2.42 -9.87 -2.52
CA GLY A 548 2.03 -8.75 -1.69
C GLY A 548 3.19 -8.23 -0.84
N ASP A 549 3.14 -6.94 -0.51
CA ASP A 549 3.95 -6.32 0.54
C ASP A 549 3.15 -5.15 1.11
N ALA A 550 2.45 -5.40 2.22
CA ALA A 550 1.64 -4.44 2.98
C ALA A 550 0.77 -3.50 2.10
N GLY A 551 -0.04 -4.09 1.22
CA GLY A 551 -0.95 -3.37 0.33
C GLY A 551 -0.33 -2.91 -1.00
N THR A 552 0.95 -3.20 -1.25
CA THR A 552 1.55 -3.11 -2.58
C THR A 552 1.71 -4.50 -3.19
N PHE A 553 1.77 -4.58 -4.52
CA PHE A 553 1.89 -5.87 -5.21
C PHE A 553 2.95 -5.82 -6.29
N SER A 554 3.74 -6.89 -6.39
CA SER A 554 4.80 -7.07 -7.36
C SER A 554 4.28 -7.17 -8.80
N THR A 555 5.20 -7.19 -9.77
CA THR A 555 4.84 -7.46 -11.16
C THR A 555 4.40 -8.90 -11.34
N ALA A 556 3.31 -9.09 -12.07
CA ALA A 556 2.64 -10.38 -12.16
C ALA A 556 3.48 -11.50 -12.83
N ARG A 557 3.94 -12.48 -12.04
CA ARG A 557 4.57 -13.73 -12.48
C ARG A 557 3.53 -14.63 -13.15
N LYS A 558 3.89 -15.30 -14.26
CA LYS A 558 2.95 -16.12 -15.06
C LYS A 558 3.21 -17.61 -14.92
N VAL A 559 2.17 -18.36 -14.57
CA VAL A 559 2.18 -19.83 -14.51
C VAL A 559 1.36 -20.38 -15.67
N ALA A 560 2.01 -21.00 -16.65
CA ALA A 560 1.34 -21.49 -17.86
C ALA A 560 0.52 -22.76 -17.58
N LEU A 561 -0.77 -22.75 -17.93
CA LEU A 561 -1.69 -23.87 -17.73
C LEU A 561 -2.09 -24.59 -19.03
N GLY A 562 -1.53 -24.18 -20.18
CA GLY A 562 -1.85 -24.75 -21.49
C GLY A 562 -2.80 -23.87 -22.32
N PRO A 563 -3.60 -24.43 -23.23
CA PRO A 563 -4.15 -23.68 -24.36
C PRO A 563 -5.01 -22.46 -23.99
N THR A 564 -4.88 -21.42 -24.83
CA THR A 564 -5.16 -19.99 -24.61
C THR A 564 -6.62 -19.56 -24.86
N ALA A 565 -7.60 -20.44 -24.67
CA ALA A 565 -9.01 -20.14 -24.99
C ALA A 565 -9.98 -21.02 -24.19
N ASP A 566 -9.78 -21.07 -22.88
CA ASP A 566 -10.61 -21.83 -21.96
C ASP A 566 -10.94 -20.93 -20.79
N PRO A 567 -12.21 -20.75 -20.38
CA PRO A 567 -12.50 -20.08 -19.12
C PRO A 567 -11.70 -20.76 -18.00
N LEU A 568 -11.16 -19.97 -17.08
CA LEU A 568 -10.43 -20.50 -15.93
C LEU A 568 -11.09 -19.96 -14.67
N LEU A 569 -11.66 -20.86 -13.87
CA LEU A 569 -12.18 -20.53 -12.54
C LEU A 569 -11.27 -21.20 -11.52
N LEU A 570 -10.94 -20.48 -10.46
CA LEU A 570 -9.87 -20.82 -9.53
C LEU A 570 -10.44 -20.94 -8.12
N ALA A 571 -9.92 -21.89 -7.35
CA ALA A 571 -10.05 -21.90 -5.89
C ALA A 571 -8.68 -22.18 -5.26
N PRO A 572 -8.15 -21.27 -4.42
CA PRO A 572 -6.97 -21.51 -3.60
C PRO A 572 -7.30 -22.30 -2.32
N GLY A 573 -6.38 -23.13 -1.85
CA GLY A 573 -6.45 -23.81 -0.55
C GLY A 573 -5.37 -24.87 -0.39
N ASP A 574 -5.04 -25.26 0.84
CA ASP A 574 -4.03 -26.28 1.16
C ASP A 574 -4.64 -27.69 1.01
N LEU A 575 -4.30 -28.41 -0.08
CA LEU A 575 -4.92 -29.68 -0.46
C LEU A 575 -4.12 -30.90 0.01
N ASP A 576 -2.85 -30.73 0.37
CA ASP A 576 -1.97 -31.80 0.86
C ASP A 576 -1.47 -31.60 2.30
N GLY A 577 -1.90 -30.53 2.96
CA GLY A 577 -1.68 -30.27 4.38
C GLY A 577 -0.25 -29.85 4.70
N ASP A 578 0.52 -29.39 3.71
CA ASP A 578 1.90 -28.95 3.89
C ASP A 578 2.04 -27.50 4.38
N GLY A 579 0.93 -26.75 4.38
CA GLY A 579 0.86 -25.36 4.79
C GLY A 579 1.08 -24.34 3.67
N HIS A 580 1.28 -24.78 2.43
CA HIS A 580 1.34 -23.94 1.24
C HIS A 580 -0.04 -23.87 0.54
N VAL A 581 -0.30 -22.76 -0.14
CA VAL A 581 -1.57 -22.61 -0.87
C VAL A 581 -1.47 -23.32 -2.22
N ASP A 582 -2.27 -24.37 -2.38
CA ASP A 582 -2.51 -25.05 -3.65
C ASP A 582 -3.66 -24.41 -4.44
N PHE A 583 -3.84 -24.88 -5.67
CA PHE A 583 -4.90 -24.37 -6.54
C PHE A 583 -5.66 -25.46 -7.27
N VAL A 584 -6.98 -25.33 -7.29
CA VAL A 584 -7.85 -26.06 -8.21
C VAL A 584 -8.37 -25.12 -9.28
N VAL A 585 -8.06 -25.43 -10.54
CA VAL A 585 -8.45 -24.65 -11.71
C VAL A 585 -9.42 -25.46 -12.57
N SER A 586 -10.65 -24.96 -12.72
CA SER A 586 -11.61 -25.57 -13.64
C SER A 586 -11.39 -25.12 -15.08
N ARG A 587 -11.60 -26.06 -16.00
CA ARG A 587 -11.43 -25.87 -17.44
C ARG A 587 -12.70 -26.30 -18.17
N PRO A 588 -13.69 -25.40 -18.31
CA PRO A 588 -15.03 -25.75 -18.74
C PRO A 588 -15.08 -26.35 -20.14
N ASN A 589 -14.23 -25.91 -21.07
CA ASN A 589 -14.22 -26.45 -22.42
C ASN A 589 -13.49 -27.81 -22.51
N ALA A 590 -12.59 -28.09 -21.57
CA ALA A 590 -11.87 -29.35 -21.49
C ALA A 590 -12.59 -30.41 -20.63
N ASN A 591 -13.59 -30.02 -19.83
CA ASN A 591 -14.32 -30.88 -18.89
C ASN A 591 -13.41 -31.57 -17.87
N LEU A 592 -12.48 -30.80 -17.30
CA LEU A 592 -11.52 -31.28 -16.30
C LEU A 592 -11.21 -30.20 -15.27
N LEU A 593 -10.64 -30.61 -14.15
CA LEU A 593 -9.93 -29.74 -13.22
C LEU A 593 -8.43 -30.01 -13.33
N LEU A 594 -7.67 -28.93 -13.25
CA LEU A 594 -6.23 -28.96 -13.05
C LEU A 594 -5.97 -28.65 -11.58
N VAL A 595 -5.36 -29.59 -10.88
CA VAL A 595 -4.91 -29.42 -9.50
C VAL A 595 -3.42 -29.05 -9.56
N LEU A 596 -3.04 -27.97 -8.91
CA LEU A 596 -1.68 -27.45 -8.85
C LEU A 596 -1.24 -27.48 -7.38
N LEU A 597 -0.33 -28.38 -7.03
CA LEU A 597 0.26 -28.43 -5.69
C LEU A 597 1.49 -27.54 -5.66
N ALA A 598 1.56 -26.64 -4.68
CA ALA A 598 2.63 -25.67 -4.49
C ALA A 598 3.76 -26.30 -3.67
N ASN A 599 4.99 -26.22 -4.18
CA ASN A 599 6.20 -26.73 -3.51
C ASN A 599 6.11 -28.19 -2.93
N PRO A 600 5.56 -29.16 -3.69
CA PRO A 600 5.23 -30.51 -3.21
C PRO A 600 6.41 -31.51 -3.13
#